data_AF-A0A397B1Y6-F1
#
_entry.id   AF-A0A397B1Y6-F1
#
_cell.length_a   1.000
_cell.length_b   1.000
_cell.length_c   1.000
_cell.angle_alpha   90.00
_cell.angle_beta   90.00
_cell.angle_gamma   90.00
#
_symmetry.space_group_name_H-M   'P 1'
#
loop_
_entity.id
_entity.type
_entity.pdbx_description
1 polymer ?
#
loop_
_entity_poly.entity_id
_entity_poly.type
_entity_poly.pdbx_seq_one_letter_code
_entity_poly.pdbx_strand_id
1 'polypeptide(L)'
;MPISNRSHFVFLSHDDEQALAYEAVANILAEEGNMCLKRGDPVYDAVLEVTQHLEAITLHVIDSPIANAFVVPNGATFVYRGILPIAKTYGGLACVLGHEMARAMAHHSAE
;
A
#
# COMPACT_ATOMS: atom_id res chain seq x y z
N MET A 1 -9.43 7.97 -41.18
CA MET A 1 -9.14 7.39 -39.85
C MET A 1 -9.18 8.55 -38.85
N PRO A 2 -10.07 8.57 -37.85
CA PRO A 2 -10.07 9.66 -36.88
C PRO A 2 -9.05 9.38 -35.76
N ILE A 3 -8.38 10.46 -35.39
CA ILE A 3 -7.33 10.62 -34.39
C ILE A 3 -7.91 10.47 -32.96
N SER A 4 -7.42 9.51 -32.17
CA SER A 4 -7.77 9.39 -30.74
C SER A 4 -6.90 10.35 -29.92
N ASN A 5 -7.45 11.54 -29.67
CA ASN A 5 -6.99 12.46 -28.63
C ASN A 5 -8.07 12.51 -27.54
N ARG A 6 -8.05 11.54 -26.62
CA ARG A 6 -8.82 11.60 -25.37
C ARG A 6 -7.89 11.37 -24.20
N SER A 7 -7.27 12.46 -23.75
CA SER A 7 -6.79 12.56 -22.38
C SER A 7 -8.01 12.46 -21.46
N HIS A 8 -8.32 11.24 -21.01
CA HIS A 8 -9.24 11.03 -19.89
C HIS A 8 -8.52 11.49 -18.62
N PHE A 9 -8.51 12.80 -18.37
CA PHE A 9 -8.36 13.30 -17.00
C PHE A 9 -9.69 13.00 -16.31
N VAL A 10 -9.77 11.85 -15.66
CA VAL A 10 -10.86 11.54 -14.76
C VAL A 10 -10.59 12.37 -13.51
N PHE A 11 -11.33 13.48 -13.37
CA PHE A 11 -11.44 14.20 -12.11
C PHE A 11 -12.26 13.30 -11.19
N LEU A 12 -11.60 12.34 -10.56
CA LEU A 12 -12.17 11.57 -9.47
C LEU A 12 -12.19 12.53 -8.27
N SER A 13 -13.35 12.75 -7.66
CA SER A 13 -13.39 13.52 -6.40
C SER A 13 -12.66 12.72 -5.32
N HIS A 14 -12.08 13.40 -4.34
CA HIS A 14 -11.47 12.76 -3.16
C HIS A 14 -12.37 11.72 -2.50
N ASP A 15 -13.69 11.95 -2.50
CA ASP A 15 -14.69 11.01 -1.96
C ASP A 15 -14.81 9.72 -2.81
N ASP A 16 -14.78 9.86 -4.14
CA ASP A 16 -14.80 8.73 -5.08
C ASP A 16 -13.50 7.92 -5.01
N GLU A 17 -12.34 8.58 -4.85
CA GLU A 17 -11.05 7.92 -4.64
C GLU A 17 -11.02 7.08 -3.36
N GLN A 18 -11.62 7.59 -2.28
CA GLN A 18 -11.74 6.85 -1.04
C GLN A 18 -12.66 5.64 -1.19
N ALA A 19 -13.82 5.81 -1.82
CA ALA A 19 -14.75 4.70 -2.05
C ALA A 19 -14.11 3.56 -2.85
N LEU A 20 -13.40 3.90 -3.92
CA LEU A 20 -12.66 2.92 -4.74
C LEU A 20 -11.49 2.30 -3.98
N ALA A 21 -10.81 3.07 -3.12
CA ALA A 21 -9.76 2.53 -2.26
C ALA A 21 -10.33 1.50 -1.26
N TYR A 22 -11.49 1.77 -0.65
CA TYR A 22 -12.15 0.81 0.24
C TYR A 22 -12.56 -0.46 -0.48
N GLU A 23 -13.10 -0.36 -1.70
CA GLU A 23 -13.45 -1.52 -2.51
C GLU A 23 -12.20 -2.32 -2.91
N ALA A 24 -11.13 -1.65 -3.32
CA ALA A 24 -9.86 -2.28 -3.66
C ALA A 24 -9.29 -3.05 -2.46
N VAL A 25 -9.30 -2.44 -1.26
CA VAL A 25 -8.90 -3.12 -0.01
C VAL A 25 -9.76 -4.34 0.25
N ALA A 26 -11.09 -4.21 0.13
CA ALA A 26 -12.00 -5.34 0.35
C ALA A 26 -11.73 -6.49 -0.63
N ASN A 27 -11.45 -6.18 -1.90
CA ASN A 27 -11.14 -7.20 -2.91
C ASN A 27 -9.79 -7.88 -2.62
N ILE A 28 -8.75 -7.13 -2.28
CA ILE A 28 -7.44 -7.68 -1.90
C ILE A 28 -7.58 -8.58 -0.67
N LEU A 29 -8.34 -8.17 0.34
CA LEU A 29 -8.59 -8.99 1.52
C LEU A 29 -9.45 -10.23 1.21
N ALA A 30 -10.35 -10.16 0.24
CA ALA A 30 -11.12 -11.32 -0.20
C ALA A 30 -10.24 -12.35 -0.94
N GLU A 31 -9.28 -11.88 -1.76
CA GLU A 31 -8.39 -12.74 -2.54
C GLU A 31 -7.18 -13.26 -1.75
N GLU A 32 -6.50 -12.36 -1.02
CA GLU A 32 -5.22 -12.62 -0.36
C GLU A 32 -5.30 -12.59 1.19
N GLY A 33 -6.47 -12.29 1.75
CA GLY A 33 -6.67 -12.24 3.21
C GLY A 33 -6.34 -13.54 3.94
N ASN A 34 -6.51 -14.69 3.28
CA ASN A 34 -6.13 -15.99 3.84
C ASN A 34 -4.61 -16.15 4.06
N MET A 35 -3.80 -15.39 3.31
CA MET A 35 -2.34 -15.37 3.42
C MET A 35 -1.85 -14.25 4.33
N CYS A 36 -2.74 -13.45 4.91
CA CYS A 36 -2.35 -12.40 5.83
C CYS A 36 -1.77 -13.01 7.12
N LEU A 37 -0.53 -12.65 7.42
CA LEU A 37 0.12 -12.96 8.68
C LEU A 37 -0.59 -12.25 9.82
N LYS A 38 -0.61 -12.91 10.98
CA LYS A 38 -1.25 -12.37 12.18
C LYS A 38 -0.20 -11.78 13.11
N ARG A 39 -0.66 -10.92 14.02
CA ARG A 39 0.19 -10.37 15.08
C ARG A 39 0.75 -11.52 15.93
N GLY A 40 2.07 -11.59 16.08
CA GLY A 40 2.80 -12.70 16.68
C GLY A 40 3.74 -13.43 15.71
N ASP A 41 3.58 -13.25 14.41
CA ASP A 41 4.59 -13.67 13.43
C ASP A 41 5.80 -12.72 13.48
N PRO A 42 7.04 -13.23 13.54
CA PRO A 42 8.24 -12.37 13.63
C PRO A 42 8.38 -11.44 12.43
N VAL A 43 7.84 -11.84 11.27
CA VAL A 43 7.76 -11.01 10.07
C VAL A 43 6.73 -9.90 10.23
N TYR A 44 5.57 -10.20 10.80
CA TYR A 44 4.54 -9.18 11.04
C TYR A 44 5.02 -8.15 12.05
N ASP A 45 5.58 -8.58 13.18
CA ASP A 45 6.12 -7.69 14.21
C ASP A 45 7.27 -6.82 13.67
N ALA A 46 8.13 -7.40 12.84
CA ALA A 46 9.18 -6.67 12.12
C ALA A 46 8.63 -5.52 11.25
N VAL A 47 7.58 -5.77 10.48
CA VAL A 47 6.96 -4.75 9.62
C VAL A 47 6.16 -3.75 10.45
N LEU A 48 5.50 -4.21 11.52
CA LEU A 48 4.77 -3.35 12.45
C LEU A 48 5.70 -2.34 13.11
N GLU A 49 6.92 -2.75 13.47
CA GLU A 49 7.91 -1.87 14.09
C GLU A 49 8.38 -0.74 13.14
N VAL A 50 8.39 -1.00 11.83
CA VAL A 50 8.72 0.02 10.82
C VAL A 50 7.53 0.94 10.60
N THR A 51 6.35 0.34 10.43
CA THR A 51 5.15 1.07 10.07
C THR A 51 4.57 1.88 11.22
N GLN A 52 4.84 1.57 12.49
CA GLN A 52 4.46 2.45 13.62
C GLN A 52 5.07 3.85 13.54
N HIS A 53 6.19 4.00 12.82
CA HIS A 53 6.86 5.28 12.59
C HIS A 53 6.35 6.00 11.33
N LEU A 54 5.49 5.32 10.56
CA LEU A 54 4.79 5.86 9.41
C LEU A 54 3.33 6.08 9.84
N GLU A 55 2.65 7.07 9.30
CA GLU A 55 1.22 7.32 9.62
C GLU A 55 0.29 6.29 8.94
N ALA A 56 0.70 5.02 8.91
CA ALA A 56 -0.09 3.91 8.39
C ALA A 56 -1.23 3.59 9.36
N ILE A 57 -2.47 3.70 8.90
CA ILE A 57 -3.67 3.48 9.71
C ILE A 57 -3.90 1.97 9.92
N THR A 58 -3.72 1.17 8.87
CA THR A 58 -3.94 -0.29 8.92
C THR A 58 -2.79 -1.02 8.23
N LEU A 59 -2.23 -2.06 8.86
CA LEU A 59 -1.17 -2.90 8.28
C LEU A 59 -1.67 -4.31 7.96
N HIS A 60 -1.46 -4.71 6.71
CA HIS A 60 -1.65 -6.08 6.23
C HIS A 60 -0.33 -6.63 5.68
N VAL A 61 0.17 -7.70 6.30
CA VAL A 61 1.38 -8.39 5.81
C VAL A 61 0.96 -9.70 5.16
N ILE A 62 1.25 -9.86 3.87
CA ILE A 62 0.83 -11.01 3.07
C ILE A 62 2.02 -11.97 2.93
N ASP A 63 1.81 -13.23 3.33
CA ASP A 63 2.79 -14.31 3.16
C ASP A 63 2.84 -14.77 1.70
N SER A 64 3.48 -13.96 0.86
CA SER A 64 3.69 -14.26 -0.55
C SER A 64 5.15 -14.01 -0.92
N PRO A 65 5.75 -14.85 -1.80
CA PRO A 65 7.13 -14.66 -2.26
C PRO A 65 7.28 -13.46 -3.22
N ILE A 66 6.17 -12.82 -3.60
CA ILE A 66 6.17 -11.66 -4.48
C ILE A 66 6.83 -10.48 -3.75
N ALA A 67 7.76 -9.82 -4.44
CA ALA A 67 8.43 -8.63 -3.93
C ALA A 67 7.59 -7.38 -4.20
N ASN A 68 6.67 -7.07 -3.30
CA ASN A 68 5.79 -5.91 -3.43
C ASN A 68 5.46 -5.27 -2.06
N ALA A 69 5.16 -3.98 -2.08
CA ALA A 69 4.59 -3.24 -0.96
C ALA A 69 3.92 -1.97 -1.49
N PHE A 70 2.74 -1.63 -1.00
CA PHE A 70 2.03 -0.42 -1.42
C PHE A 70 1.11 0.11 -0.32
N VAL A 71 0.81 1.40 -0.41
CA VAL A 71 -0.11 2.11 0.47
C VAL A 71 -1.30 2.55 -0.37
N VAL A 72 -2.51 2.20 0.07
CA VAL A 72 -3.75 2.68 -0.54
C VAL A 72 -4.18 4.01 0.10
N PRO A 73 -4.89 4.87 -0.65
CA PRO A 73 -5.26 6.22 -0.19
C PRO A 73 -6.02 6.27 1.14
N ASN A 74 -6.73 5.19 1.50
CA ASN A 74 -7.44 5.06 2.77
C ASN A 74 -6.53 4.80 3.98
N GLY A 75 -5.20 4.79 3.79
CA GLY A 75 -4.20 4.57 4.84
C GLY A 75 -3.93 3.11 5.17
N ALA A 76 -4.50 2.15 4.43
CA ALA A 76 -4.11 0.75 4.55
C ALA A 76 -2.79 0.49 3.81
N THR A 77 -1.88 -0.22 4.47
CA THR A 77 -0.55 -0.56 3.94
C THR A 77 -0.48 -2.07 3.78
N PHE A 78 -0.12 -2.50 2.57
CA PHE A 78 0.06 -3.90 2.21
C PHE A 78 1.54 -4.17 1.99
N VAL A 79 2.08 -5.17 2.69
CA VAL A 79 3.49 -5.57 2.59
C VAL A 79 3.58 -7.05 2.28
N TYR A 80 4.24 -7.41 1.19
CA TYR A 80 4.41 -8.81 0.80
C TYR A 80 5.75 -9.32 1.34
N ARG A 81 5.78 -10.52 1.92
CA ARG A 81 6.99 -11.10 2.52
C ARG A 81 8.19 -11.11 1.54
N GLY A 82 7.95 -11.26 0.24
CA GLY A 82 9.00 -11.25 -0.79
C GLY A 82 9.78 -9.94 -0.90
N ILE A 83 9.28 -8.81 -0.38
CA ILE A 83 10.03 -7.54 -0.39
C ILE A 83 11.14 -7.51 0.67
N LEU A 84 11.00 -8.28 1.75
CA LEU A 84 11.92 -8.28 2.90
C LEU A 84 13.38 -8.61 2.53
N PRO A 85 13.68 -9.65 1.72
CA PRO A 85 15.05 -9.91 1.30
C PRO A 85 15.65 -8.78 0.43
N ILE A 86 14.82 -7.96 -0.22
CA ILE A 86 15.25 -6.80 -1.02
C ILE A 86 15.49 -5.60 -0.12
N ALA A 87 14.58 -5.33 0.81
CA ALA A 87 14.70 -4.27 1.80
C ALA A 87 15.91 -4.49 2.72
N LYS A 88 16.27 -5.76 2.98
CA LYS A 88 17.40 -6.25 3.80
C LYS A 88 17.41 -5.82 5.27
N THR A 89 16.78 -4.69 5.60
CA THR A 89 16.75 -4.05 6.91
C THR A 89 15.44 -3.30 7.08
N TYR A 90 15.09 -3.03 8.34
CA TYR A 90 13.98 -2.17 8.73
C TYR A 90 14.04 -0.79 8.05
N GLY A 91 15.23 -0.19 7.96
CA GLY A 91 15.43 1.10 7.30
C GLY A 91 15.19 1.05 5.78
N GLY A 92 15.55 -0.06 5.13
CA GLY A 92 15.26 -0.27 3.71
C GLY A 92 13.76 -0.37 3.43
N LEU A 93 13.02 -1.07 4.30
CA LEU A 93 11.56 -1.16 4.18
C LEU A 93 10.90 0.20 4.44
N ALA A 94 11.39 0.93 5.46
CA ALA A 94 10.93 2.29 5.77
C ALA A 94 11.15 3.26 4.59
N CYS A 95 12.27 3.13 3.87
CA CYS A 95 12.57 3.95 2.70
C CYS A 95 11.59 3.67 1.55
N VAL A 96 11.30 2.39 1.27
CA VAL A 96 10.33 2.00 0.23
C VAL A 96 8.93 2.50 0.59
N LEU A 97 8.46 2.23 1.81
CA LEU A 97 7.14 2.67 2.26
C LEU A 97 7.04 4.18 2.37
N GLY A 98 8.08 4.86 2.86
CA GLY A 98 8.15 6.31 2.95
C GLY A 98 8.15 6.98 1.57
N HIS A 99 8.81 6.39 0.57
CA HIS A 99 8.76 6.86 -0.82
C HIS A 99 7.34 6.78 -1.40
N GLU A 100 6.63 5.68 -1.13
CA GLU A 100 5.25 5.52 -1.58
C GLU A 100 4.27 6.42 -0.80
N MET A 101 4.48 6.60 0.51
CA MET A 101 3.66 7.50 1.33
C MET A 101 3.89 8.97 0.98
N ALA A 102 5.12 9.37 0.68
CA ALA A 102 5.44 10.72 0.19
C ALA A 102 4.76 11.00 -1.17
N ARG A 103 4.64 10.00 -2.05
CA ARG A 103 3.87 10.12 -3.30
C ARG A 103 2.37 10.28 -3.02
N ALA A 104 1.80 9.49 -2.11
CA ALA A 104 0.40 9.62 -1.71
C ALA A 104 0.12 11.01 -1.10
N MET A 105 1.00 11.50 -0.21
CA MET A 105 0.89 12.83 0.37
C MET A 105 1.07 13.94 -0.66
N ALA A 106 1.98 13.80 -1.63
CA ALA A 106 2.20 14.80 -2.68
C ALA A 106 1.02 14.91 -3.65
N HIS A 107 0.31 13.79 -3.91
CA HIS A 107 -0.96 13.83 -4.65
C HIS A 107 -2.07 14.53 -3.86
N HIS A 108 -2.13 14.33 -2.53
CA HIS A 108 -3.10 15.03 -1.68
C HIS A 108 -2.71 16.49 -1.38
N SER A 109 -1.42 16.85 -1.41
CA SER A 109 -0.94 18.23 -1.17
C SER A 109 -1.01 19.12 -2.42
N ALA A 110 -1.52 18.58 -3.54
CA ALA A 110 -1.79 19.35 -4.75
C ALA A 110 -3.19 20.00 -4.75
N GLU A 111 -3.90 19.98 -3.61
CA GLU A 111 -5.08 20.82 -3.32
C GLU A 111 -4.68 22.13 -2.61
#